data_AF-A0A838MNK1-F1
#
_entry.id   AF-A0A838MNK1-F1
#
_cell.length_a   1.000
_cell.length_b   1.000
_cell.length_c   1.000
_cell.angle_alpha   90.00
_cell.angle_beta   90.00
_cell.angle_gamma   90.00
#
_symmetry.space_group_name_H-M   'P 1'
#
loop_
_entity.id
_entity.type
_entity.pdbx_description
1 polymer ?
#
loop_
_entity_poly.entity_id
_entity_poly.type
_entity_poly.pdbx_seq_one_letter_code
_entity_poly.pdbx_strand_id
1 'polypeptide(L)'
;MALARRRRKLPQRLMAERMLVSVQTLQRLEAGDPTVGLAVLASALHVFGMTARLASLVAADSDRAGISEDLARLPKTTHASDVDDLDF
;
A
#
# COMPACT_ATOMS: atom_id res chain seq x y z
N MET A 1 -13.32 -1.40 -7.83
CA MET A 1 -13.46 0.05 -7.46
C MET A 1 -14.87 0.62 -7.65
N ALA A 2 -15.65 0.18 -8.64
CA ALA A 2 -16.98 0.71 -8.93
C ALA A 2 -17.96 0.75 -7.73
N LEU A 3 -17.93 -0.25 -6.85
CA LEU A 3 -18.75 -0.27 -5.63
C LEU A 3 -18.46 0.92 -4.71
N ALA A 4 -17.18 1.24 -4.49
CA ALA A 4 -16.76 2.34 -3.62
C ALA A 4 -17.21 3.71 -4.15
N ARG A 5 -17.21 3.90 -5.48
CA ARG A 5 -17.73 5.10 -6.14
C ARG A 5 -19.26 5.18 -6.00
N ARG A 6 -19.97 4.09 -6.30
CA ARG A 6 -21.45 4.02 -6.24
C ARG A 6 -21.99 4.27 -4.83
N ARG A 7 -21.35 3.71 -3.78
CA ARG A 7 -21.72 3.96 -2.38
C ARG A 7 -21.65 5.45 -1.99
N ARG A 8 -20.76 6.22 -2.64
CA ARG A 8 -20.60 7.66 -2.44
C ARG A 8 -21.45 8.51 -3.39
N LYS A 9 -22.34 7.88 -4.17
CA LYS A 9 -23.17 8.55 -5.20
C LYS A 9 -22.35 9.42 -6.16
N LEU A 10 -21.10 9.04 -6.42
CA LEU A 10 -20.18 9.82 -7.24
C LEU A 10 -20.33 9.44 -8.73
N PRO A 11 -20.75 10.36 -9.62
CA PRO A 11 -20.83 10.09 -11.04
C PRO A 11 -19.46 9.76 -11.63
N GLN A 12 -19.42 8.88 -12.63
CA GLN A 12 -18.17 8.42 -13.23
C GLN A 12 -17.40 9.58 -13.87
N ARG A 13 -18.11 10.47 -14.57
CA ARG A 13 -17.54 11.69 -15.16
C ARG A 13 -16.92 12.62 -14.11
N LEU A 14 -17.66 12.92 -13.04
CA LEU A 14 -17.17 13.76 -11.95
C LEU A 14 -15.94 13.15 -11.24
N MET A 15 -15.92 11.82 -11.06
CA MET A 15 -14.75 11.15 -10.48
C MET A 15 -13.54 11.24 -11.42
N ALA A 16 -13.72 10.99 -12.71
CA ALA A 16 -12.65 11.07 -13.71
C ALA A 16 -12.05 12.49 -13.78
N GLU A 17 -12.90 13.53 -13.73
CA GLU A 17 -12.47 14.93 -13.63
C GLU A 17 -11.63 15.19 -12.37
N ARG A 18 -12.06 14.72 -11.20
CA ARG A 18 -11.29 14.86 -9.94
C ARG A 18 -9.97 14.08 -9.94
N MET A 19 -9.89 13.01 -10.73
CA MET A 19 -8.68 12.22 -10.91
C MET A 19 -7.76 12.75 -12.01
N LEU A 20 -8.19 13.78 -12.76
CA LEU A 20 -7.51 14.32 -13.94
C LEU A 20 -7.23 13.25 -15.02
N VAL A 21 -8.20 12.36 -15.27
CA VAL A 21 -8.11 11.33 -16.31
C VAL A 21 -9.37 11.26 -17.16
N SER A 22 -9.29 10.53 -18.28
CA SER A 22 -10.47 10.25 -19.09
C SER A 22 -11.44 9.30 -18.37
N VAL A 23 -12.73 9.37 -18.73
CA VAL A 23 -13.74 8.41 -18.25
C VAL A 23 -13.37 6.97 -18.63
N GLN A 24 -12.77 6.78 -19.82
CA GLN A 24 -12.32 5.46 -20.28
C GLN A 24 -11.20 4.91 -19.38
N THR A 25 -10.25 5.74 -18.95
CA THR A 25 -9.20 5.37 -17.99
C THR A 25 -9.80 4.93 -16.66
N LEU A 26 -10.79 5.67 -16.14
CA LEU A 26 -11.52 5.27 -14.92
C LEU A 26 -12.28 3.96 -15.12
N GLN A 27 -12.92 3.74 -16.27
CA GLN A 27 -13.62 2.48 -16.56
C GLN A 27 -12.67 1.27 -16.56
N ARG A 28 -11.49 1.41 -17.18
CA ARG A 28 -10.43 0.38 -17.16
C ARG A 28 -9.94 0.09 -15.74
N LEU A 29 -9.70 1.13 -14.95
CA LEU A 29 -9.36 0.98 -13.52
C LEU A 29 -10.48 0.25 -12.75
N GLU A 30 -11.74 0.60 -13.01
CA GLU A 30 -12.89 -0.04 -12.35
C GLU A 30 -13.05 -1.52 -12.71
N ALA A 31 -12.68 -1.89 -13.94
CA ALA A 31 -12.63 -3.25 -14.44
C ALA A 31 -11.40 -4.05 -13.94
N GLY A 32 -10.43 -3.39 -13.31
CA GLY A 32 -9.22 -4.04 -12.80
C GLY A 32 -8.16 -4.29 -13.87
N ASP A 33 -8.14 -3.52 -14.95
CA ASP A 33 -7.11 -3.60 -15.98
C ASP A 33 -5.70 -3.32 -15.39
N PRO A 34 -4.77 -4.30 -15.40
CA PRO A 34 -3.46 -4.17 -14.78
C PRO A 34 -2.52 -3.23 -15.54
N THR A 35 -2.86 -2.83 -16.76
CA THR A 35 -2.05 -1.88 -17.55
C THR A 35 -2.32 -0.41 -17.17
N VAL A 36 -3.32 -0.15 -16.33
CA VAL A 36 -3.57 1.19 -15.79
C VAL A 36 -2.48 1.53 -14.79
N GLY A 37 -1.77 2.63 -15.04
CA GLY A 37 -0.64 3.05 -14.21
C GLY A 37 -1.01 3.30 -12.74
N LEU A 38 -0.05 3.02 -11.85
CA LEU A 38 -0.19 3.17 -10.39
C LEU A 38 -0.65 4.58 -9.98
N ALA A 39 -0.20 5.62 -10.69
CA ALA A 39 -0.60 7.01 -10.43
C ALA A 39 -2.13 7.21 -10.52
N VAL A 40 -2.82 6.49 -11.41
CA VAL A 40 -4.28 6.56 -11.56
C VAL A 40 -4.99 5.88 -10.37
N LEU A 41 -4.44 4.77 -9.88
CA LEU A 41 -4.96 4.14 -8.67
C LEU A 41 -4.74 5.06 -7.45
N ALA A 42 -3.57 5.69 -7.35
CA ALA A 42 -3.26 6.65 -6.30
C ALA A 42 -4.20 7.87 -6.34
N SER A 43 -4.51 8.41 -7.53
CA SER A 43 -5.47 9.51 -7.65
C SER A 43 -6.89 9.09 -7.26
N ALA A 44 -7.32 7.86 -7.58
CA ALA A 44 -8.60 7.33 -7.09
C ALA A 44 -8.64 7.25 -5.56
N LEU A 45 -7.56 6.77 -4.93
CA LEU A 45 -7.45 6.73 -3.46
C LEU A 45 -7.47 8.14 -2.87
N HIS A 46 -6.81 9.11 -3.51
CA HIS A 46 -6.85 10.52 -3.11
C HIS A 46 -8.27 11.08 -3.12
N VAL A 47 -9.02 10.88 -4.21
CA VAL A 47 -10.43 11.30 -4.32
C VAL A 47 -11.31 10.66 -3.24
N PHE A 48 -10.94 9.47 -2.75
CA PHE A 48 -11.64 8.78 -1.68
C PHE A 48 -11.17 9.11 -0.26
N GLY A 49 -10.15 9.95 -0.09
CA GLY A 49 -9.54 10.23 1.22
C GLY A 49 -8.78 9.03 1.80
N MET A 50 -8.29 8.13 0.95
CA MET A 50 -7.68 6.84 1.32
C MET A 50 -6.18 6.79 0.98
N THR A 51 -5.51 7.94 0.87
CA THR A 51 -4.08 8.02 0.53
C THR A 51 -3.18 7.26 1.51
N ALA A 52 -3.54 7.22 2.80
CA ALA A 52 -2.80 6.46 3.82
C ALA A 52 -2.67 4.96 3.48
N ARG A 53 -3.59 4.41 2.67
CA ARG A 53 -3.51 3.01 2.23
C ARG A 53 -2.34 2.74 1.29
N LEU A 54 -1.78 3.77 0.64
CA LEU A 54 -0.56 3.60 -0.15
C LEU A 54 0.64 3.32 0.76
N ALA A 55 0.74 4.02 1.89
CA ALA A 55 1.80 3.79 2.86
C ALA A 55 1.70 2.39 3.48
N SER A 56 0.48 1.88 3.68
CA SER A 56 0.28 0.53 4.22
C SER A 56 0.57 -0.61 3.23
N LEU A 57 0.85 -0.34 1.94
CA LEU A 57 1.10 -1.41 0.96
C LEU A 57 2.43 -2.12 1.20
N VAL A 58 3.41 -1.42 1.75
CA VAL A 58 4.78 -1.90 1.99
C VAL A 58 5.14 -1.70 3.46
N ALA A 59 4.13 -1.69 4.33
CA ALA A 59 4.37 -1.55 5.76
C ALA A 59 4.99 -2.84 6.31
N ALA A 60 6.10 -2.71 7.03
CA ALA A 60 6.94 -3.83 7.46
C ALA A 60 6.19 -4.83 8.36
N ASP A 61 5.26 -4.33 9.17
CA ASP A 61 4.36 -5.12 10.02
C ASP A 61 3.46 -6.08 9.20
N SER A 62 3.17 -5.75 7.95
CA SER A 62 2.39 -6.57 7.01
C SER A 62 3.25 -7.35 6.01
N ASP A 63 4.56 -7.11 5.96
CA ASP A 63 5.49 -7.77 5.05
C ASP A 63 5.91 -9.15 5.58
N ARG A 64 5.06 -10.14 5.36
CA ARG A 64 5.31 -11.53 5.76
C ARG A 64 6.58 -12.12 5.16
N ALA A 65 6.95 -11.71 3.95
CA ALA A 65 8.16 -12.20 3.29
C ALA A 65 9.40 -11.65 4.00
N GLY A 66 9.44 -10.34 4.24
CA GLY A 66 10.49 -9.69 5.02
C GLY A 66 10.64 -10.29 6.42
N ILE A 67 9.51 -10.45 7.14
CA ILE A 67 9.50 -11.07 8.47
C ILE A 67 10.06 -12.50 8.44
N SER A 68 9.66 -13.31 7.44
CA SER A 68 10.16 -14.68 7.31
C SER A 68 11.67 -14.73 7.07
N GLU A 69 12.18 -13.84 6.22
CA GLU A 69 13.61 -13.74 5.92
C GLU A 69 14.42 -13.28 7.15
N ASP A 70 13.88 -12.35 7.93
CA ASP A 70 14.52 -11.88 9.16
C ASP A 70 14.56 -12.97 10.23
N LEU A 71 13.48 -13.75 10.37
CA LEU A 71 13.46 -14.92 11.25
C LEU A 71 14.48 -15.98 10.81
N ALA A 72 14.63 -16.20 9.51
CA ALA A 72 15.62 -17.14 8.97
C ALA A 72 17.07 -16.68 9.21
N ARG A 73 17.30 -15.37 9.31
CA ARG A 73 18.61 -14.76 9.60
C ARG A 73 18.98 -14.73 11.08
N LEU A 74 18.08 -15.10 11.99
CA LEU A 74 18.38 -15.09 13.42
C LEU A 74 19.58 -15.98 13.75
N PRO A 75 20.50 -15.53 14.64
CA PRO A 75 21.62 -16.35 15.07
C PRO A 75 21.12 -17.59 15.82
N LYS A 76 21.72 -18.75 15.54
CA LYS A 76 21.33 -20.03 16.14
C LYS A 76 21.65 -20.12 17.63
N THR A 77 22.61 -19.33 18.09
CA THR A 77 23.01 -19.22 19.49
C THR A 77 23.25 -17.75 19.82
N THR A 78 22.88 -17.34 21.02
CA THR A 78 23.21 -16.02 21.57
C THR A 78 23.95 -16.28 22.87
N HIS A 79 25.18 -15.77 22.97
CA HIS A 79 25.95 -15.79 24.21
C HIS A 79 25.81 -14.42 24.87
N ALA A 80 25.51 -14.41 26.18
CA ALA A 80 25.72 -13.19 26.96
C ALA A 80 27.23 -12.96 27.03
N SER A 81 27.68 -11.76 26.68
CA SER A 81 29.00 -11.31 27.11
C SER A 81 28.98 -11.25 28.63
N ASP A 82 29.84 -12.01 29.30
CA ASP A 82 30.07 -11.84 30.73
C ASP A 82 30.42 -10.38 30.98
N VAL A 83 29.56 -9.69 31.75
CA VAL A 83 29.69 -8.27 32.09
C VAL A 83 30.72 -8.11 33.23
N ASP A 84 31.88 -8.75 33.10
CA ASP A 84 32.97 -8.66 34.09
C ASP A 84 34.19 -7.86 33.56
N ASP A 85 34.16 -7.38 32.31
CA ASP A 85 35.19 -6.53 31.69
C ASP A 85 34.80 -5.04 31.65
N LEU A 86 34.13 -4.52 32.69
CA LEU A 86 33.97 -3.08 32.91
C LEU A 86 34.72 -2.67 34.19
N ASP A 87 36.04 -2.73 34.11
CA ASP A 87 36.93 -2.08 35.07
C ASP A 87 36.74 -0.55 34.98
N PHE A 88 36.10 0.01 36.01
CA PHE A 88 36.08 1.45 36.33
C PHE A 88 37.26 1.83 37.23
#